data_AF-A0A7J7FPI9-F1
#
_entry.id   AF-A0A7J7FPI9-F1
#
_cell.length_a   1.000
_cell.length_b   1.000
_cell.length_c   1.000
_cell.angle_alpha   90.00
_cell.angle_beta   90.00
_cell.angle_gamma   90.00
#
_symmetry.space_group_name_H-M   'P 1'
#
loop_
_entity.id
_entity.type
_entity.pdbx_description
1 polymer ?
#
loop_
_entity_poly.entity_id
_entity_poly.type
_entity_poly.pdbx_seq_one_letter_code
_entity_poly.pdbx_strand_id
1 'polypeptide(L)'
;MDVRSLILEHWLRVLVNLNSTKATGIGRFENFLLLLFERGKAQKLAAHRRAVHRIVSKIAEHSRTLQEIKIRSVEETEKMKATGAELSNLRKVRQASVALNVWQPEVVRGRHKQIVEQCVVPADSRIHALERELRLCKQLTGLDKAYRDEKRRLNAAKEQFASVKYYPCEITARLVRVDECCIRGRS
;
A
#
# COMPACT_ATOMS: atom_id res chain seq x y z
N MET A 1 75.77 -37.26 25.83
CA MET A 1 74.44 -36.80 25.37
C MET A 1 73.77 -37.98 24.68
N ASP A 2 72.59 -38.39 25.14
CA ASP A 2 71.93 -39.63 24.72
C ASP A 2 71.13 -39.42 23.43
N VAL A 3 71.53 -40.10 22.36
CA VAL A 3 70.96 -40.01 21.01
C VAL A 3 69.48 -40.45 21.02
N ARG A 4 69.07 -41.32 21.95
CA ARG A 4 67.68 -41.76 22.08
C ARG A 4 66.75 -40.65 22.58
N SER A 5 67.25 -39.77 23.45
CA SER A 5 66.50 -38.62 23.95
C SER A 5 66.22 -37.59 22.85
N LEU A 6 67.21 -37.34 21.98
CA LEU A 6 67.06 -36.40 20.85
C LEU A 6 66.02 -36.89 19.82
N ILE A 7 65.98 -38.20 19.57
CA ILE A 7 65.04 -38.81 18.64
C ILE A 7 63.62 -38.74 19.21
N LEU A 8 63.42 -39.02 20.50
CA LEU A 8 62.10 -38.92 21.15
C LEU A 8 61.56 -37.49 21.16
N GLU A 9 62.40 -36.49 21.46
CA GLU A 9 62.02 -35.07 21.39
C GLU A 9 61.65 -34.64 19.96
N HIS A 10 62.39 -35.11 18.96
CA HIS A 10 62.05 -34.84 17.56
C HIS A 10 60.71 -35.46 17.15
N TRP A 11 60.47 -36.72 17.52
CA TRP A 11 59.20 -37.40 17.24
C TRP A 11 58.02 -36.77 17.98
N LEU A 12 58.18 -36.35 19.24
CA LEU A 12 57.17 -35.62 19.99
C LEU A 12 56.83 -34.28 19.32
N ARG A 13 57.84 -33.54 18.85
CA ARG A 13 57.64 -32.25 18.17
C ARG A 13 56.93 -32.41 16.82
N VAL A 14 57.26 -33.46 16.07
CA VAL A 14 56.58 -33.81 14.80
C VAL A 14 55.13 -34.21 15.06
N LEU A 15 54.86 -35.02 16.09
CA LEU A 15 53.51 -35.45 16.45
C LEU A 15 52.63 -34.27 16.92
N VAL A 16 53.17 -33.36 17.73
CA VAL A 16 52.48 -32.15 18.19
C VAL A 16 52.15 -31.22 17.02
N ASN A 17 53.07 -31.03 16.07
CA ASN A 17 52.81 -30.22 14.86
C ASN A 17 51.76 -30.84 13.94
N LEU A 18 51.76 -32.17 13.77
CA LEU A 18 50.73 -32.90 13.01
C LEU A 18 49.34 -32.81 13.65
N ASN A 19 49.25 -32.86 14.98
CA ASN A 19 47.97 -32.70 15.69
C ASN A 19 47.48 -31.24 15.69
N SER A 20 48.38 -30.26 15.82
CA SER A 20 48.05 -28.84 15.74
C SER A 20 47.54 -28.44 14.35
N THR A 21 48.17 -28.93 13.27
CA THR A 21 47.72 -28.68 11.89
C THR A 21 46.38 -29.33 11.57
N LYS A 22 46.11 -30.54 12.08
CA LYS A 22 44.79 -31.19 11.99
C LYS A 22 43.71 -30.42 12.76
N ALA A 23 43.98 -29.98 13.99
CA ALA A 23 43.05 -29.17 14.78
C ALA A 23 42.74 -27.82 14.12
N THR A 24 43.75 -27.16 13.55
CA THR A 24 43.59 -25.89 12.82
C THR A 24 42.85 -26.07 11.48
N GLY A 25 42.95 -27.25 10.85
CA GLY A 25 42.20 -27.59 9.64
C GLY A 25 40.70 -27.84 9.92
N ILE A 26 40.40 -28.58 11.00
CA ILE A 26 39.03 -28.90 11.42
C ILE A 26 38.29 -27.64 11.88
N GLY A 27 38.90 -26.81 12.74
CA GLY A 27 38.29 -25.55 13.18
C GLY A 27 38.08 -24.54 12.04
N ARG A 28 38.93 -24.53 11.00
CA ARG A 28 38.71 -23.71 9.80
C ARG A 28 37.53 -24.21 8.96
N PHE A 29 37.32 -25.52 8.89
CA PHE A 29 36.22 -26.12 8.16
C PHE A 29 34.87 -25.90 8.87
N GLU A 30 34.83 -26.07 10.19
CA GLU A 30 33.65 -25.77 11.01
C GLU A 30 33.24 -24.29 10.93
N ASN A 31 34.22 -23.37 11.02
CA ASN A 31 33.98 -21.94 10.83
C ASN A 31 33.47 -21.62 9.41
N PHE A 32 34.00 -22.29 8.39
CA PHE A 32 33.53 -22.12 7.02
C PHE A 32 32.08 -22.59 6.84
N LEU A 33 31.72 -23.74 7.42
CA LEU A 33 30.33 -24.23 7.41
C LEU A 33 29.38 -23.28 8.13
N LEU A 34 29.78 -22.75 9.29
CA LEU A 34 29.01 -21.77 10.05
C LEU A 34 28.78 -20.47 9.25
N LEU A 35 29.82 -19.98 8.55
CA LEU A 35 29.70 -18.82 7.66
C LEU A 35 28.72 -19.05 6.50
N LEU A 36 28.74 -20.24 5.88
CA LEU A 36 27.78 -20.59 4.82
C LEU A 36 26.35 -20.68 5.36
N PHE A 37 26.17 -21.24 6.56
CA PHE A 37 24.86 -21.31 7.22
C PHE A 37 24.30 -19.92 7.54
N GLU A 38 25.08 -19.06 8.17
CA GLU A 38 24.68 -17.69 8.50
C GLU A 38 24.41 -16.87 7.23
N ARG A 39 25.22 -17.03 6.18
CA ARG A 39 24.96 -16.43 4.87
C ARG A 39 23.63 -16.89 4.28
N GLY A 40 23.36 -18.20 4.31
CA GLY A 40 22.09 -18.76 3.83
C GLY A 40 20.88 -18.26 4.61
N LYS A 41 21.01 -18.16 5.94
CA LYS A 41 19.98 -17.60 6.84
C LYS A 41 19.73 -16.13 6.55
N ALA A 42 20.78 -15.32 6.41
CA ALA A 42 20.71 -13.91 6.07
C ALA A 42 20.07 -13.69 4.69
N GLN A 43 20.40 -14.53 3.70
CA GLN A 43 19.78 -14.47 2.36
C GLN A 43 18.28 -14.77 2.42
N LYS A 44 17.85 -15.81 3.16
CA LYS A 44 16.43 -16.14 3.35
C LYS A 44 15.68 -15.00 4.04
N LEU A 45 16.27 -14.41 5.08
CA LEU A 45 15.67 -13.27 5.79
C LEU A 45 15.55 -12.03 4.90
N ALA A 46 16.60 -11.73 4.13
CA ALA A 46 16.58 -10.61 3.18
C ALA A 46 15.55 -10.81 2.07
N ALA A 47 15.44 -12.03 1.53
CA ALA A 47 14.42 -12.38 0.54
C ALA A 47 12.99 -12.20 1.10
N HIS A 48 12.77 -12.65 2.33
CA HIS A 48 11.49 -12.46 3.02
C HIS A 48 11.17 -10.98 3.27
N ARG A 49 12.11 -10.19 3.82
CA ARG A 49 11.93 -8.75 4.02
C ARG A 49 11.56 -8.04 2.72
N ARG A 50 12.21 -8.39 1.60
CA ARG A 50 11.85 -7.86 0.28
C ARG A 50 10.44 -8.26 -0.14
N ALA A 51 10.02 -9.50 0.10
CA ALA A 51 8.66 -9.95 -0.20
C ALA A 51 7.61 -9.18 0.63
N VAL A 52 7.85 -9.03 1.94
CA VAL A 52 7.01 -8.23 2.84
C VAL A 52 6.91 -6.79 2.35
N HIS A 53 8.04 -6.14 2.07
CA HIS A 53 8.06 -4.74 1.61
C HIS A 53 7.32 -4.55 0.27
N ARG A 54 7.40 -5.51 -0.65
CA ARG A 54 6.61 -5.49 -1.90
C ARG A 54 5.11 -5.49 -1.63
N ILE A 55 4.64 -6.32 -0.71
CA ILE A 55 3.22 -6.38 -0.36
C ILE A 55 2.78 -5.09 0.36
N VAL A 56 3.60 -4.59 1.29
CA VAL A 56 3.34 -3.31 1.99
C VAL A 56 3.26 -2.15 1.00
N SER A 57 4.15 -2.09 0.00
CA SER A 57 4.06 -1.09 -1.08
C SER A 57 2.73 -1.19 -1.84
N LYS A 58 2.31 -2.39 -2.24
CA LYS A 58 1.00 -2.59 -2.90
C LYS A 58 -0.16 -2.12 -2.02
N ILE A 59 -0.15 -2.39 -0.73
CA ILE A 59 -1.17 -1.91 0.21
C ILE A 59 -1.21 -0.38 0.24
N ALA A 60 -0.04 0.27 0.29
CA ALA A 60 0.06 1.72 0.29
C ALA A 60 -0.44 2.33 -1.03
N GLU A 61 -0.08 1.74 -2.17
CA GLU A 61 -0.57 2.14 -3.50
C GLU A 61 -2.08 2.04 -3.60
N HIS A 62 -2.67 0.87 -3.32
CA HIS A 62 -4.12 0.68 -3.36
C HIS A 62 -4.86 1.62 -2.39
N SER A 63 -4.28 1.91 -1.22
CA SER A 63 -4.86 2.86 -0.26
C SER A 63 -4.88 4.29 -0.81
N ARG A 64 -3.81 4.72 -1.50
CA ARG A 64 -3.75 6.04 -2.16
C ARG A 64 -4.77 6.13 -3.29
N THR A 65 -4.81 5.15 -4.18
CA THR A 65 -5.79 5.10 -5.27
C THR A 65 -7.22 5.13 -4.76
N LEU A 66 -7.52 4.41 -3.67
CA LEU A 66 -8.85 4.43 -3.07
C LEU A 66 -9.22 5.82 -2.51
N GLN A 67 -8.25 6.54 -1.92
CA GLN A 67 -8.44 7.91 -1.48
C GLN A 67 -8.69 8.86 -2.65
N GLU A 68 -7.94 8.73 -3.75
CA GLU A 68 -8.14 9.52 -4.96
C GLU A 68 -9.54 9.32 -5.57
N ILE A 69 -9.99 8.07 -5.66
CA ILE A 69 -11.35 7.75 -6.13
C ILE A 69 -12.40 8.40 -5.22
N LYS A 70 -12.19 8.37 -3.90
CA LYS A 70 -13.09 9.01 -2.93
C LYS A 70 -13.14 10.54 -3.11
N ILE A 71 -12.00 11.19 -3.29
CA ILE A 71 -11.92 12.63 -3.53
C ILE A 71 -12.66 12.99 -4.82
N ARG A 72 -12.37 12.29 -5.92
CA ARG A 72 -13.07 12.49 -7.21
C ARG A 72 -14.57 12.30 -7.07
N SER A 73 -15.01 11.28 -6.34
CA SER A 73 -16.44 11.07 -6.08
C SER A 73 -17.07 12.26 -5.37
N VAL A 74 -16.41 12.86 -4.38
CA VAL A 74 -16.92 14.05 -3.69
C VAL A 74 -16.99 15.23 -4.64
N GLU A 75 -15.91 15.51 -5.38
CA GLU A 75 -15.86 16.60 -6.36
C GLU A 75 -16.98 16.50 -7.39
N GLU A 76 -17.21 15.31 -7.95
CA GLU A 76 -18.30 15.09 -8.91
C GLU A 76 -19.69 15.29 -8.27
N THR A 77 -19.89 14.86 -7.02
CA THR A 77 -21.16 15.11 -6.33
C THR A 77 -21.41 16.59 -6.06
N GLU A 78 -20.36 17.36 -5.73
CA GLU A 78 -20.48 18.81 -5.52
C GLU A 78 -20.75 19.54 -6.84
N LYS A 79 -20.08 19.16 -7.94
CA LYS A 79 -20.40 19.65 -9.30
C LYS A 79 -21.85 19.32 -9.68
N MET A 80 -22.34 18.13 -9.34
CA MET A 80 -23.73 17.73 -9.60
C MET A 80 -24.73 18.56 -8.79
N LYS A 81 -24.42 18.90 -7.53
CA LYS A 81 -25.25 19.81 -6.72
C LYS A 81 -25.26 21.23 -7.29
N ALA A 82 -24.10 21.75 -7.68
CA ALA A 82 -23.98 23.09 -8.26
C ALA A 82 -24.76 23.21 -9.58
N THR A 83 -24.59 22.25 -10.49
CA THR A 83 -25.36 22.19 -11.75
C THR A 83 -26.86 22.01 -11.50
N GLY A 84 -27.25 21.23 -10.49
CA GLY A 84 -28.65 21.09 -10.07
C GLY A 84 -29.26 22.40 -9.56
N ALA A 85 -28.50 23.18 -8.77
CA ALA A 85 -28.93 24.50 -8.31
C ALA A 85 -29.07 25.48 -9.49
N GLU A 86 -28.12 25.49 -10.41
CA GLU A 86 -28.18 26.30 -11.63
C GLU A 86 -29.40 25.96 -12.49
N LEU A 87 -29.66 24.66 -12.70
CA LEU A 87 -30.85 24.19 -13.43
C LEU A 87 -32.14 24.68 -12.78
N SER A 88 -32.22 24.66 -11.45
CA SER A 88 -33.40 25.15 -10.73
C SER A 88 -33.62 26.65 -10.92
N ASN A 89 -32.54 27.43 -10.96
CA ASN A 89 -32.59 28.87 -11.20
C ASN A 89 -33.02 29.17 -12.63
N LEU A 90 -32.47 28.47 -13.63
CA LEU A 90 -32.86 28.63 -15.03
C LEU A 90 -34.32 28.25 -15.28
N ARG A 91 -34.86 27.25 -14.56
CA ARG A 91 -36.29 26.94 -14.61
C ARG A 91 -37.16 28.08 -14.09
N LYS A 92 -36.73 28.79 -13.04
CA LYS A 92 -37.41 30.01 -12.55
C LYS A 92 -37.33 31.15 -13.58
N VAL A 93 -36.19 31.32 -14.24
CA VAL A 93 -36.02 32.30 -15.32
C VAL A 93 -36.94 31.99 -16.49
N ARG A 94 -37.04 30.71 -16.89
CA ARG A 94 -37.98 30.26 -17.93
C ARG A 94 -39.43 30.56 -17.53
N GLN A 95 -39.81 30.28 -16.29
CA GLN A 95 -41.14 30.61 -15.77
C GLN A 95 -41.41 32.11 -15.81
N ALA A 96 -40.47 32.95 -15.35
CA ALA A 96 -40.58 34.40 -15.40
C ALA A 96 -40.73 34.92 -16.84
N SER A 97 -39.94 34.36 -17.78
CA SER A 97 -40.01 34.70 -19.21
C SER A 97 -41.37 34.36 -19.81
N VAL A 98 -41.93 33.18 -19.52
CA VAL A 98 -43.28 32.81 -19.97
C VAL A 98 -44.34 33.71 -19.34
N ALA A 99 -44.19 34.04 -18.07
CA ALA A 99 -45.15 34.84 -17.32
C ALA A 99 -45.23 36.30 -17.83
N LEU A 100 -44.12 36.84 -18.35
CA LEU A 100 -44.09 38.16 -19.01
C LEU A 100 -44.95 38.22 -20.29
N ASN A 101 -45.29 37.08 -20.90
CA ASN A 101 -46.16 37.03 -22.10
C ASN A 101 -47.66 37.12 -21.76
N VAL A 102 -48.02 37.08 -20.47
CA VAL A 102 -49.40 37.22 -19.97
C VAL A 102 -49.51 38.54 -19.22
N TRP A 103 -50.71 39.12 -19.19
CA TRP A 103 -50.94 40.35 -18.44
C TRP A 103 -50.65 40.16 -16.93
N GLN A 104 -49.95 41.13 -16.32
CA GLN A 104 -49.54 41.11 -14.90
C GLN A 104 -49.52 42.51 -14.29
N PRO A 105 -49.69 42.64 -12.96
CA PRO A 105 -49.45 43.90 -12.24
C PRO A 105 -47.99 44.36 -12.36
N GLU A 106 -47.76 45.69 -12.43
CA GLU A 106 -46.43 46.27 -12.68
C GLU A 106 -45.37 45.87 -11.64
N VAL A 107 -45.75 45.71 -10.37
CA VAL A 107 -44.84 45.27 -9.30
C VAL A 107 -44.31 43.85 -9.57
N VAL A 108 -45.15 42.97 -10.12
CA VAL A 108 -44.78 41.58 -10.46
C VAL A 108 -43.98 41.57 -11.76
N ARG A 109 -44.42 42.34 -12.74
CA ARG A 109 -43.76 42.49 -14.04
C ARG A 109 -42.32 42.99 -13.91
N GLY A 110 -42.08 44.00 -13.07
CA GLY A 110 -40.75 44.54 -12.79
C GLY A 110 -39.79 43.48 -12.23
N ARG A 111 -40.25 42.66 -11.27
CA ARG A 111 -39.45 41.56 -10.71
C ARG A 111 -39.12 40.49 -11.75
N HIS A 112 -40.09 40.04 -12.55
CA HIS A 112 -39.85 39.05 -13.60
C HIS A 112 -38.89 39.59 -14.67
N LYS A 113 -39.00 40.87 -15.03
CA LYS A 113 -38.10 41.53 -15.99
C LYS A 113 -36.65 41.53 -15.48
N GLN A 114 -36.43 41.91 -14.22
CA GLN A 114 -35.09 41.87 -13.60
C GLN A 114 -34.48 40.47 -13.59
N ILE A 115 -35.27 39.44 -13.28
CA ILE A 115 -34.83 38.03 -13.26
C ILE A 115 -34.40 37.57 -14.66
N VAL A 116 -35.16 37.94 -15.70
CA VAL A 116 -34.85 37.56 -17.08
C VAL A 116 -33.63 38.31 -17.61
N GLU A 117 -33.51 39.61 -17.31
CA GLU A 117 -32.38 40.46 -17.74
C GLU A 117 -31.03 40.01 -17.17
N GLN A 118 -31.01 39.38 -15.97
CA GLN A 118 -29.79 38.82 -15.40
C GLN A 118 -29.24 37.60 -16.18
N CYS A 119 -30.04 36.98 -17.06
CA CYS A 119 -29.63 35.84 -17.87
C CYS A 119 -29.31 36.25 -19.31
N VAL A 120 -28.02 36.29 -19.64
CA VAL A 120 -27.52 36.68 -20.97
C VAL A 120 -27.76 35.60 -22.04
N VAL A 121 -27.87 34.34 -21.63
CA VAL A 121 -28.04 33.18 -22.53
C VAL A 121 -29.48 32.68 -22.48
N PRO A 122 -30.10 32.28 -23.61
CA PRO A 122 -31.42 31.67 -23.62
C PRO A 122 -31.52 30.48 -22.65
N ALA A 123 -32.49 30.55 -21.75
CA ALA A 123 -32.64 29.58 -20.66
C ALA A 123 -32.75 28.13 -21.17
N ASP A 124 -33.48 27.89 -22.27
CA ASP A 124 -33.68 26.54 -22.81
C ASP A 124 -32.37 25.90 -23.34
N SER A 125 -31.51 26.69 -23.98
CA SER A 125 -30.22 26.18 -24.47
C SER A 125 -29.32 25.76 -23.31
N ARG A 126 -29.26 26.58 -22.24
CA ARG A 126 -28.47 26.28 -21.06
C ARG A 126 -29.06 25.11 -20.26
N ILE A 127 -30.38 25.02 -20.14
CA ILE A 127 -31.09 23.90 -19.51
C ILE A 127 -30.72 22.59 -20.21
N HIS A 128 -30.80 22.54 -21.54
CA HIS A 128 -30.47 21.32 -22.29
C HIS A 128 -29.00 20.91 -22.15
N ALA A 129 -28.07 21.88 -22.11
CA ALA A 129 -26.65 21.60 -21.87
C ALA A 129 -26.45 20.97 -20.48
N LEU A 130 -26.98 21.59 -19.43
CA LEU A 130 -26.89 21.11 -18.05
C LEU A 130 -27.56 19.74 -17.85
N GLU A 131 -28.69 19.49 -18.53
CA GLU A 131 -29.34 18.17 -18.49
C GLU A 131 -28.47 17.07 -19.11
N ARG A 132 -27.70 17.38 -20.16
CA ARG A 132 -26.73 16.44 -20.73
C ARG A 132 -25.54 16.23 -19.80
N GLU A 133 -25.00 17.28 -19.18
CA GLU A 133 -23.92 17.17 -18.17
C GLU A 133 -24.35 16.28 -16.99
N LEU A 134 -25.55 16.49 -16.45
CA LEU A 134 -26.13 15.66 -15.38
C LEU A 134 -26.32 14.21 -15.81
N ARG A 135 -26.75 13.95 -17.06
CA ARG A 135 -26.88 12.59 -17.60
C ARG A 135 -25.53 11.88 -17.70
N LEU A 136 -24.48 12.59 -18.10
CA LEU A 136 -23.12 12.04 -18.13
C LEU A 136 -22.60 11.77 -16.71
N CYS A 137 -22.91 12.65 -15.75
CA CYS A 137 -22.57 12.43 -14.34
C CYS A 137 -23.26 11.18 -13.76
N LYS A 138 -24.41 10.73 -14.27
CA LYS A 138 -25.00 9.43 -13.87
C LYS A 138 -24.13 8.22 -14.25
N GLN A 139 -23.10 8.38 -15.09
CA GLN A 139 -22.07 7.38 -15.32
C GLN A 139 -21.09 7.23 -14.14
N LEU A 140 -21.31 7.93 -13.02
CA LEU A 140 -20.66 7.72 -11.71
C LEU A 140 -20.71 6.26 -11.23
N THR A 141 -21.60 5.43 -11.78
CA THR A 141 -21.55 3.96 -11.64
C THR A 141 -20.17 3.36 -11.95
N GLY A 142 -19.40 3.99 -12.85
CA GLY A 142 -18.02 3.64 -13.14
C GLY A 142 -17.07 3.89 -11.97
N LEU A 143 -17.21 5.02 -11.26
CA LEU A 143 -16.42 5.32 -10.06
C LEU A 143 -16.78 4.39 -8.91
N ASP A 144 -18.07 4.08 -8.71
CA ASP A 144 -18.51 3.13 -7.68
C ASP A 144 -17.93 1.73 -7.94
N LYS A 145 -17.94 1.30 -9.20
CA LYS A 145 -17.32 0.03 -9.60
C LYS A 145 -15.81 0.06 -9.34
N ALA A 146 -15.11 1.11 -9.78
CA ALA A 146 -13.68 1.27 -9.56
C ALA A 146 -13.33 1.27 -8.06
N TYR A 147 -14.13 1.93 -7.22
CA TYR A 147 -13.98 1.93 -5.78
C TYR A 147 -14.11 0.52 -5.19
N ARG A 148 -15.18 -0.21 -5.58
CA ARG A 148 -15.39 -1.59 -5.11
C ARG A 148 -14.25 -2.51 -5.54
N ASP A 149 -13.77 -2.38 -6.77
CA ASP A 149 -12.71 -3.20 -7.32
C ASP A 149 -11.36 -2.88 -6.65
N GLU A 150 -11.00 -1.61 -6.44
CA GLU A 150 -9.80 -1.24 -5.67
C GLU A 150 -9.88 -1.68 -4.21
N LYS A 151 -11.06 -1.59 -3.59
CA LYS A 151 -11.26 -2.10 -2.22
C LYS A 151 -11.02 -3.62 -2.14
N ARG A 152 -11.45 -4.38 -3.14
CA ARG A 152 -11.16 -5.82 -3.24
C ARG A 152 -9.66 -6.08 -3.40
N ARG A 153 -8.96 -5.32 -4.25
CA ARG A 153 -7.50 -5.42 -4.44
C ARG A 153 -6.73 -5.12 -3.15
N LEU A 154 -7.14 -4.07 -2.42
CA LEU A 154 -6.57 -3.72 -1.12
C LEU A 154 -6.75 -4.85 -0.10
N ASN A 155 -7.95 -5.44 -0.02
CA ASN A 155 -8.21 -6.54 0.91
C ASN A 155 -7.39 -7.77 0.56
N ALA A 156 -7.31 -8.15 -0.72
CA ALA A 156 -6.48 -9.26 -1.17
C ALA A 156 -4.99 -9.03 -0.83
N ALA A 157 -4.48 -7.80 -0.98
CA ALA A 157 -3.11 -7.47 -0.59
C ALA A 157 -2.89 -7.55 0.93
N LYS A 158 -3.89 -7.15 1.74
CA LYS A 158 -3.85 -7.30 3.22
C LYS A 158 -3.89 -8.76 3.65
N GLU A 159 -4.68 -9.60 2.99
CA GLU A 159 -4.73 -11.05 3.21
C GLU A 159 -3.39 -11.70 2.86
N GLN A 160 -2.79 -11.35 1.72
CA GLN A 160 -1.44 -11.78 1.35
C GLN A 160 -0.39 -11.34 2.38
N PHE A 161 -0.51 -10.12 2.91
CA PHE A 161 0.39 -9.67 3.97
C PHE A 161 0.22 -10.50 5.24
N ALA A 162 -1.03 -10.80 5.63
CA ALA A 162 -1.32 -11.63 6.79
C ALA A 162 -0.75 -13.05 6.64
N SER A 163 -0.84 -13.66 5.45
CA SER A 163 -0.26 -14.99 5.21
C SER A 163 1.26 -14.98 5.21
N VAL A 164 1.90 -13.90 4.72
CA VAL A 164 3.37 -13.79 4.67
C VAL A 164 3.97 -13.40 6.00
N LYS A 165 3.23 -12.73 6.90
CA LYS A 165 3.72 -12.28 8.21
C LYS A 165 4.27 -13.42 9.10
N TYR A 166 3.92 -14.68 8.85
CA TYR A 166 4.45 -15.82 9.57
C TYR A 166 5.88 -16.17 9.12
N TYR A 167 6.87 -15.96 10.00
CA TYR A 167 8.24 -16.44 9.77
C TYR A 167 8.78 -17.25 10.96
N PRO A 168 8.88 -18.59 10.84
CA PRO A 168 9.46 -19.50 11.85
C PRO A 168 10.98 -19.37 12.13
N CYS A 169 11.66 -18.30 11.73
CA CYS A 169 13.09 -18.17 12.03
C CYS A 169 13.39 -17.81 13.49
N GLU A 170 12.39 -17.41 14.28
CA GLU A 170 12.53 -17.19 15.73
C GLU A 170 12.82 -18.48 16.51
N ILE A 171 12.51 -19.66 15.95
CA ILE A 171 12.68 -20.95 16.62
C ILE A 171 14.16 -21.23 16.90
N THR A 172 15.07 -20.77 16.03
CA THR A 172 16.52 -20.96 16.22
C THR A 172 17.11 -20.07 17.33
N ALA A 173 16.55 -18.89 17.59
CA ALA A 173 17.02 -18.03 18.68
C ALA A 173 16.60 -18.56 20.05
N ARG A 174 15.52 -19.35 20.12
CA ARG A 174 15.06 -20.00 21.36
C ARG A 174 15.79 -21.32 21.63
N LEU A 175 16.17 -22.08 20.60
CA LEU A 175 16.93 -23.33 20.77
C LEU A 175 18.37 -23.10 21.25
N VAL A 176 19.05 -22.04 20.79
CA VAL A 176 20.41 -21.70 21.27
C VAL A 176 20.43 -21.37 22.77
N ARG A 177 19.32 -20.84 23.33
CA ARG A 177 19.21 -20.56 24.77
C ARG A 177 18.98 -21.81 25.65
N VAL A 178 18.54 -22.92 25.07
CA VAL A 178 18.27 -24.15 25.83
C VAL A 178 19.54 -24.98 26.00
N ASP A 179 20.47 -24.95 25.04
CA ASP A 179 21.74 -25.70 25.13
C ASP A 179 22.77 -25.09 26.11
N GLU A 180 22.73 -23.78 26.38
CA GLU A 180 23.62 -23.16 27.38
C GLU A 180 23.29 -23.53 28.84
N CYS A 181 22.11 -24.14 29.09
CA CYS A 181 21.71 -24.54 30.44
C CYS A 181 22.25 -25.93 30.84
N CYS A 182 22.69 -26.76 29.89
CA CYS A 182 23.15 -28.13 30.17
C CYS A 182 24.66 -28.26 30.46
N ILE A 183 25.44 -27.19 30.41
CA ILE A 183 26.91 -27.25 30.62
C ILE A 183 27.35 -26.82 32.04
N ARG A 184 26.47 -26.24 32.87
CA ARG A 184 26.81 -25.83 34.26
C ARG A 184 26.26 -26.77 35.34
N GLY A 185 26.43 -28.07 35.15
CA GLY A 185 25.96 -29.08 36.08
C GLY A 185 26.87 -30.30 36.15
N ARG A 186 28.18 -30.10 36.34
CA ARG A 186 29.11 -31.10 36.88
C ARG A 186 30.45 -30.45 37.18
N SER A 187 30.61 -30.04 38.44
CA SER A 187 31.83 -30.04 39.26
C SER A 187 31.61 -29.17 40.48
#